data_AF-D3VJ93-F1
#
_entry.id   AF-D3VJ93-F1
#
_cell.length_a   1.000
_cell.length_b   1.000
_cell.length_c   1.000
_cell.angle_alpha   90.00
_cell.angle_beta   90.00
_cell.angle_gamma   90.00
#
_symmetry.space_group_name_H-M   'P 1'
#
loop_
_entity.id
_entity.type
_entity.pdbx_description
1 polymer ?
#
loop_
_entity_poly.entity_id
_entity_poly.type
_entity_poly.pdbx_seq_one_letter_code
_entity_poly.pdbx_strand_id
1 'polypeptide(L)'
;MNFKKTEILEAIKIEEMNSFYPLKMGENVKAETFSKLIALVEESTRLFKNEEFIPKSLLREIHLLSVGISCENYRLQNKELEDVASRLMSCFNMLFFASSVDDEKSEGPRII
;
A
#
# COMPACT_ATOMS: atom_id res chain seq x y z
N MET A 1 4.28 -4.23 13.25
CA MET A 1 5.64 -3.64 13.28
C MET A 1 5.49 -2.29 13.98
N ASN A 2 6.22 -1.94 15.04
CA ASN A 2 5.84 -0.77 15.86
C ASN A 2 6.36 0.55 15.23
N PHE A 3 5.62 1.12 14.29
CA PHE A 3 5.96 2.39 13.62
C PHE A 3 5.15 3.55 14.19
N LYS A 4 5.77 4.74 14.26
CA LYS A 4 5.02 5.96 14.56
C LYS A 4 4.31 6.45 13.29
N LYS A 5 3.13 7.04 13.46
CA LYS A 5 2.34 7.68 12.37
C LYS A 5 3.16 8.67 11.53
N THR A 6 4.09 9.41 12.17
CA THR A 6 4.94 10.40 11.50
C THR A 6 6.00 9.79 10.59
N GLU A 7 6.32 8.50 10.77
CA GLU A 7 7.44 7.83 10.10
C GLU A 7 6.96 6.85 9.01
N ILE A 8 5.69 6.45 9.04
CA ILE A 8 5.18 5.39 8.15
C ILE A 8 5.23 5.77 6.67
N LEU A 9 4.94 7.03 6.31
CA LEU A 9 5.04 7.49 4.93
C LEU A 9 6.48 7.42 4.41
N GLU A 10 7.44 7.84 5.23
CA GLU A 10 8.85 7.80 4.84
C GLU A 10 9.33 6.35 4.69
N ALA A 11 8.92 5.47 5.60
CA ALA A 11 9.23 4.04 5.49
C ALA A 11 8.64 3.41 4.21
N ILE A 12 7.41 3.77 3.84
CA ILE A 12 6.79 3.33 2.58
C ILE A 12 7.60 3.80 1.38
N LYS A 13 8.02 5.06 1.34
CA LYS A 13 8.85 5.60 0.24
C LYS A 13 10.21 4.94 0.14
N ILE A 14 10.84 4.64 1.27
CA ILE A 14 12.11 3.90 1.28
C ILE A 14 11.89 2.50 0.67
N GLU A 15 10.82 1.81 1.04
CA GLU A 15 10.56 0.49 0.46
C GLU A 15 10.03 0.51 -0.98
N GLU A 16 9.37 1.58 -1.41
CA GLU A 16 9.11 1.83 -2.83
C GLU A 16 10.41 1.81 -3.63
N MET A 17 11.43 2.53 -3.15
CA MET A 17 12.74 2.59 -3.81
C MET A 17 13.45 1.23 -3.85
N ASN A 18 13.23 0.37 -2.85
CA ASN A 18 13.85 -0.95 -2.79
C ASN A 18 13.10 -2.03 -3.58
N SER A 19 11.79 -1.86 -3.78
CA SER A 19 10.92 -2.91 -4.37
C SER A 19 10.33 -2.50 -5.71
N PHE A 20 9.63 -1.36 -5.77
CA PHE A 20 8.93 -0.92 -6.97
C PHE A 20 9.87 -0.26 -7.99
N TYR A 21 10.87 0.51 -7.54
CA TYR A 21 11.78 1.18 -8.47
C TYR A 21 12.57 0.20 -9.36
N PRO A 22 13.12 -0.93 -8.87
CA PRO A 22 13.73 -1.95 -9.73
C PRO A 22 12.74 -2.52 -10.77
N LEU A 23 11.49 -2.79 -10.36
CA LEU A 23 10.44 -3.27 -11.27
C LEU A 23 10.19 -2.27 -12.41
N LYS A 24 10.08 -0.98 -12.07
CA LYS A 24 9.93 0.12 -13.03
C LYS A 24 11.12 0.27 -13.98
N MET A 25 12.32 -0.12 -13.54
CA MET A 25 13.52 -0.14 -14.38
C MET A 25 13.62 -1.39 -15.27
N GLY A 26 12.59 -2.25 -15.26
CA GLY A 26 12.54 -3.46 -16.07
C GLY A 26 13.32 -4.62 -15.49
N GLU A 27 13.76 -4.53 -14.23
CA GLU A 27 14.35 -5.66 -13.54
C GLU A 27 13.30 -6.74 -13.26
N ASN A 28 13.75 -8.01 -13.25
CA ASN A 28 12.88 -9.12 -12.90
C ASN A 28 12.76 -9.23 -11.37
N VAL A 29 11.72 -8.62 -10.81
CA VAL A 29 11.47 -8.58 -9.38
C VAL A 29 10.48 -9.66 -8.98
N LYS A 30 10.80 -10.43 -7.92
CA LYS A 30 9.87 -11.41 -7.33
C LYS A 30 8.84 -10.71 -6.45
N ALA A 31 7.65 -11.29 -6.31
CA ALA A 31 6.62 -10.72 -5.43
C ALA A 31 7.06 -10.63 -3.96
N GLU A 32 7.93 -11.54 -3.51
CA GLU A 32 8.52 -11.54 -2.16
C GLU A 32 9.19 -10.20 -1.81
N THR A 33 9.77 -9.50 -2.80
CA THR A 33 10.40 -8.19 -2.61
C THR A 33 9.42 -7.13 -2.10
N PHE A 34 8.12 -7.31 -2.33
CA PHE A 34 7.07 -6.40 -1.88
C PHE A 34 6.54 -6.72 -0.47
N SER A 35 6.99 -7.80 0.17
CA SER A 35 6.45 -8.23 1.47
C SER A 35 6.56 -7.14 2.55
N LYS A 36 7.69 -6.43 2.58
CA LYS A 36 7.91 -5.35 3.55
C LYS A 36 7.08 -4.11 3.23
N LEU A 37 6.93 -3.78 1.93
CA LEU A 37 6.07 -2.71 1.48
C LEU A 37 4.60 -2.98 1.87
N ILE A 38 4.12 -4.19 1.63
CA ILE A 38 2.78 -4.63 2.02
C ILE A 38 2.62 -4.46 3.54
N ALA A 39 3.53 -5.01 4.34
CA ALA A 39 3.43 -4.93 5.79
C ALA A 39 3.37 -3.48 6.32
N LEU A 40 4.13 -2.56 5.71
CA LEU A 40 4.09 -1.13 6.03
C LEU A 40 2.73 -0.49 5.69
N VAL A 41 2.20 -0.82 4.51
CA VAL A 41 0.89 -0.31 4.07
C VAL A 41 -0.24 -0.87 4.94
N GLU A 42 -0.18 -2.15 5.31
CA GLU A 42 -1.13 -2.75 6.26
C GLU A 42 -1.05 -2.11 7.66
N GLU A 43 0.17 -1.88 8.17
CA GLU A 43 0.39 -1.15 9.42
C GLU A 43 -0.19 0.27 9.37
N SER A 44 -0.12 0.94 8.22
CA SER A 44 -0.75 2.25 8.05
C SER A 44 -2.27 2.18 8.28
N THR A 45 -2.95 1.11 7.84
CA THR A 45 -4.39 0.94 8.10
C THR A 45 -4.69 0.87 9.60
N ARG A 46 -3.85 0.17 10.38
CA ARG A 46 -3.98 0.07 11.84
C ARG A 46 -3.75 1.42 12.51
N LEU A 47 -2.67 2.09 12.14
CA LEU A 47 -2.26 3.37 12.73
C LEU A 47 -3.30 4.46 12.52
N PHE A 48 -3.94 4.51 11.33
CA PHE A 48 -4.91 5.54 10.98
C PHE A 48 -6.37 5.13 11.18
N LYS A 49 -6.63 3.92 11.69
CA LYS A 49 -8.00 3.38 11.88
C LYS A 49 -8.90 4.29 12.70
N ASN A 50 -8.40 4.96 13.74
CA ASN A 50 -9.25 5.80 14.61
C ASN A 50 -9.07 7.30 14.34
N GLU A 51 -8.32 7.66 13.30
CA GLU A 51 -8.07 9.06 12.97
C GLU A 51 -9.19 9.63 12.12
N GLU A 52 -9.65 10.82 12.47
CA GLU A 52 -10.59 11.59 11.66
C GLU A 52 -9.97 12.05 10.34
N PHE A 53 -8.67 12.40 10.38
CA PHE A 53 -7.94 12.93 9.23
C PHE A 53 -6.78 12.01 8.82
N ILE A 54 -6.68 11.73 7.53
CA ILE A 54 -5.58 10.96 6.95
C ILE A 54 -4.77 11.89 6.04
N PRO A 55 -3.42 11.90 6.16
CA PRO A 55 -2.59 12.68 5.25
C PRO A 55 -2.83 12.31 3.79
N LYS A 56 -3.23 13.28 2.96
CA LYS A 56 -3.43 13.07 1.51
C LYS A 56 -2.18 12.54 0.81
N SER A 57 -0.99 12.90 1.31
CA SER A 57 0.28 12.37 0.83
C SER A 57 0.40 10.85 1.01
N LEU A 58 -0.05 10.31 2.14
CA LEU A 58 -0.05 8.86 2.39
C LEU A 58 -1.01 8.14 1.45
N LEU A 59 -2.24 8.64 1.33
CA LEU A 59 -3.25 8.07 0.42
C LEU A 59 -2.75 8.07 -1.04
N ARG A 60 -2.17 9.19 -1.48
CA ARG A 60 -1.59 9.32 -2.81
C ARG A 60 -0.47 8.31 -3.05
N GLU A 61 0.43 8.13 -2.09
CA GLU A 61 1.57 7.21 -2.23
C GLU A 61 1.09 5.77 -2.41
N ILE A 62 0.19 5.29 -1.54
CA ILE A 62 -0.34 3.92 -1.60
C ILE A 62 -1.10 3.69 -2.92
N HIS A 63 -1.88 4.67 -3.37
CA HIS A 63 -2.61 4.58 -4.63
C HIS A 63 -1.66 4.49 -5.84
N LEU A 64 -0.65 5.37 -5.90
CA LEU A 64 0.32 5.39 -7.00
C LEU A 64 1.16 4.10 -7.04
N LEU A 65 1.54 3.57 -5.88
CA LEU A 65 2.21 2.27 -5.78
C LEU A 65 1.36 1.14 -6.35
N SER A 66 0.09 1.05 -5.94
CA SER A 66 -0.82 0.01 -6.42
C SER A 66 -1.00 0.09 -7.95
N VAL A 67 -1.35 1.27 -8.47
CA VAL A 67 -1.53 1.48 -9.91
C VAL A 67 -0.23 1.28 -10.68
N GLY A 68 0.89 1.74 -10.14
CA GLY A 68 2.22 1.57 -10.73
C GLY A 68 2.57 0.09 -10.91
N ILE A 69 2.39 -0.73 -9.88
CA ILE A 69 2.63 -2.17 -9.96
C ILE A 69 1.67 -2.82 -10.97
N SER A 70 0.38 -2.44 -10.99
CA SER A 70 -0.56 -2.94 -12.00
C SER A 70 -0.12 -2.59 -13.43
N CYS A 71 0.36 -1.37 -13.67
CA CYS A 71 0.84 -0.92 -14.97
C CYS A 71 2.07 -1.72 -15.42
N GLU A 72 3.07 -1.90 -14.56
CA GLU A 72 4.25 -2.69 -14.90
C GLU A 72 3.90 -4.18 -15.11
N ASN A 73 2.94 -4.69 -14.32
CA ASN A 73 2.47 -6.07 -14.45
C ASN A 73 1.66 -6.35 -15.71
N TYR A 74 1.11 -5.34 -16.39
CA TYR A 74 0.37 -5.51 -17.64
C TYR A 74 1.21 -6.26 -18.70
N ARG A 75 2.52 -6.02 -18.72
CA ARG A 75 3.45 -6.67 -19.64
C ARG A 75 3.95 -8.03 -19.11
N LEU A 76 4.10 -8.16 -17.80
CA LEU A 76 4.68 -9.35 -17.16
C LEU A 76 3.65 -10.47 -16.97
N GLN A 77 2.36 -10.13 -16.87
CA GLN A 77 1.26 -11.07 -16.62
C GLN A 77 1.53 -11.99 -15.42
N ASN A 78 2.14 -11.44 -14.36
CA ASN A 78 2.50 -12.17 -13.16
C ASN A 78 1.36 -12.06 -12.13
N LYS A 79 0.76 -13.20 -11.79
CA LYS A 79 -0.35 -13.27 -10.83
C LYS A 79 0.03 -12.76 -9.43
N GLU A 80 1.25 -13.02 -8.98
CA GLU A 80 1.69 -12.56 -7.67
C GLU A 80 1.82 -11.03 -7.61
N LEU A 81 2.26 -10.39 -8.70
CA LEU A 81 2.28 -8.92 -8.79
C LEU A 81 0.86 -8.32 -8.87
N GLU A 82 -0.07 -9.03 -9.51
CA GLU A 82 -1.50 -8.68 -9.49
C GLU A 82 -2.07 -8.74 -8.07
N ASP A 83 -1.71 -9.77 -7.30
CA ASP A 83 -2.10 -9.91 -5.89
C ASP A 83 -1.50 -8.81 -5.02
N VAL A 84 -0.21 -8.46 -5.22
CA VAL A 84 0.45 -7.34 -4.55
C VAL A 84 -0.32 -6.04 -4.79
N ALA A 85 -0.56 -5.69 -6.07
CA ALA A 85 -1.25 -4.46 -6.43
C ALA A 85 -2.67 -4.39 -5.83
N SER A 86 -3.42 -5.49 -5.91
CA SER A 86 -4.77 -5.63 -5.37
C SER A 86 -4.79 -5.43 -3.85
N ARG A 87 -3.81 -5.99 -3.13
CA ARG A 87 -3.68 -5.88 -1.69
C ARG A 87 -3.36 -4.44 -1.24
N LEU A 88 -2.49 -3.74 -1.98
CA LEU A 88 -2.24 -2.32 -1.73
C LEU A 88 -3.48 -1.46 -1.97
N MET A 89 -4.24 -1.72 -3.05
CA MET A 89 -5.50 -1.01 -3.32
C MET A 89 -6.55 -1.29 -2.23
N SER A 90 -6.61 -2.53 -1.74
CA SER A 90 -7.48 -2.89 -0.62
C SER A 90 -7.14 -2.07 0.62
N CYS A 91 -5.85 -1.89 0.94
CA CYS A 91 -5.43 -1.07 2.08
C CYS A 91 -5.74 0.42 1.88
N PHE A 92 -5.58 0.95 0.66
CA PHE A 92 -6.01 2.31 0.31
C PHE A 92 -7.51 2.50 0.60
N ASN A 93 -8.33 1.56 0.14
CA ASN A 93 -9.76 1.58 0.42
C ASN A 93 -10.03 1.49 1.92
N MET A 94 -9.35 0.62 2.66
CA MET A 94 -9.53 0.48 4.10
C MET A 94 -9.26 1.79 4.85
N LEU A 95 -8.16 2.48 4.52
CA LEU A 95 -7.87 3.82 5.05
C LEU A 95 -9.02 4.79 4.75
N PHE A 96 -9.52 4.78 3.52
CA PHE A 96 -10.64 5.60 3.11
C PHE A 96 -11.97 5.22 3.82
N PHE A 97 -12.16 3.97 4.23
CA PHE A 97 -13.37 3.45 4.89
C PHE A 97 -13.26 3.33 6.42
N ALA A 98 -12.27 3.96 7.07
CA ALA A 98 -12.11 3.85 8.52
C ALA A 98 -11.83 2.44 9.05
N SER A 99 -11.32 1.56 8.20
CA SER A 99 -11.15 0.14 8.52
C SER A 99 -9.68 -0.24 8.50
N SER A 100 -9.38 -1.36 9.14
CA SER A 100 -8.07 -1.96 9.16
C SER A 100 -8.12 -3.37 8.58
N VAL A 101 -6.94 -3.88 8.20
CA VAL A 101 -6.76 -5.28 7.79
C VAL A 101 -7.22 -6.30 8.84
N ASP A 102 -7.35 -5.88 10.10
CA ASP A 102 -7.81 -6.73 11.20
C ASP A 102 -9.34 -6.65 11.42
N ASP A 103 -10.08 -5.84 10.66
CA ASP A 103 -11.53 -5.62 10.84
C ASP A 103 -12.40 -6.56 10.00
N GLU A 104 -13.53 -6.99 10.56
CA GLU A 104 -14.65 -7.54 9.77
C GLU A 104 -15.30 -6.39 8.96
N LYS A 105 -15.51 -6.60 7.64
CA LYS A 105 -15.94 -5.56 6.68
C LYS A 105 -17.10 -4.70 7.24
N SER A 106 -16.87 -3.40 7.44
CA SER A 106 -17.89 -2.44 7.91
C SER A 106 -18.41 -1.51 6.81
N GLU A 107 -19.58 -0.91 7.07
CA GLU A 107 -20.38 -0.11 6.13
C GLU A 107 -20.07 1.39 6.24
N GLY A 108 -19.33 1.95 5.27
CA GLY A 108 -19.40 3.38 4.92
C GLY A 108 -18.07 4.15 4.79
N PRO A 109 -17.90 5.04 3.78
CA PRO A 109 -16.66 5.83 3.56
C PRO A 109 -16.45 6.98 4.53
N ARG A 110 -15.18 7.37 4.74
CA ARG A 110 -14.75 8.58 5.46
C ARG A 110 -14.75 9.83 4.59
N ILE A 111 -14.72 10.98 5.25
CA ILE A 111 -14.57 12.31 4.63
C ILE A 111 -13.06 12.66 4.56
N ILE A 112 -12.57 13.16 3.41
CA ILE A 112 -11.14 13.50 3.13
C ILE A 112 -10.89 15.01 3.08
#